data_AF-A0A7J4M6F5-F1
#
_entry.id   AF-A0A7J4M6F5-F1
#
_cell.length_a   1.000
_cell.length_b   1.000
_cell.length_c   1.000
_cell.angle_alpha   90.00
_cell.angle_beta   90.00
_cell.angle_gamma   90.00
#
_symmetry.space_group_name_H-M   'P 1'
#
loop_
_entity.id
_entity.type
_entity.pdbx_description
1 polymer ?
#
loop_
_entity_poly.entity_id
_entity_poly.type
_entity_poly.pdbx_seq_one_letter_code
_entity_poly.pdbx_strand_id
1 'polypeptide(L)' 'KDEYFVIISGKVKIILGSKEWEVKTGESGTFPANTPHAFIGIEDSIISEWGMTFQEKDLDRKEEFLRRIVDETNKKNI' A
#
# COMPACT_ATOMS: atom_id res chain seq x y z
N LYS A 1 -3.73 -3.13 14.70
CA LYS A 1 -2.81 -4.28 14.68
C LYS A 1 -1.77 -4.00 13.62
N ASP A 2 -0.60 -4.62 13.69
CA ASP A 2 0.35 -4.51 12.60
C ASP A 2 -0.19 -5.26 11.38
N GLU A 3 0.04 -4.69 10.20
CA GLU A 3 -0.29 -5.28 8.92
C GLU A 3 1.00 -5.76 8.25
N TYR A 4 0.90 -6.80 7.44
CA TYR A 4 2.03 -7.44 6.79
C TYR A 4 1.76 -7.49 5.31
N PHE A 5 2.82 -7.37 4.52
CA PHE A 5 2.71 -7.49 3.07
C PHE A 5 3.85 -8.31 2.48
N VAL A 6 3.59 -8.90 1.31
CA VAL A 6 4.61 -9.47 0.43
C VAL A 6 4.30 -9.13 -1.02
N ILE A 7 5.31 -8.82 -1.81
CA ILE A 7 5.20 -8.66 -3.25
C ILE A 7 5.33 -10.04 -3.89
N ILE A 8 4.22 -10.59 -4.37
CA ILE A 8 4.17 -11.91 -5.02
C ILE A 8 4.76 -11.82 -6.43
N SER A 9 4.43 -10.76 -7.15
CA SER A 9 5.00 -10.44 -8.45
C SER A 9 4.97 -8.94 -8.69
N GLY A 10 5.85 -8.46 -9.56
CA GLY A 10 5.91 -7.06 -9.92
C GLY A 10 6.82 -6.23 -8.99
N LYS A 11 6.57 -4.92 -9.02
CA LYS A 11 7.34 -3.87 -8.36
C LYS A 11 6.43 -2.67 -8.09
N VAL A 12 6.52 -2.21 -6.85
CA VAL A 12 5.72 -1.09 -6.34
C VAL A 12 6.60 -0.12 -5.56
N LYS A 13 6.12 1.12 -5.43
CA LYS A 13 6.61 2.08 -4.45
C LYS A 13 5.64 2.10 -3.27
N ILE A 14 6.18 1.98 -2.06
CA ILE A 14 5.41 2.15 -0.83
C ILE A 14 5.60 3.57 -0.31
N ILE A 15 4.49 4.16 0.16
CA ILE A 15 4.48 5.42 0.92
C ILE A 15 3.99 5.11 2.34
N LEU A 16 4.76 5.51 3.35
CA LEU A 16 4.43 5.39 4.78
C LEU A 16 4.88 6.67 5.50
N GLY A 17 3.97 7.62 5.73
CA GLY A 17 4.33 8.94 6.24
C GLY A 17 5.31 9.67 5.31
N SER A 18 6.50 10.02 5.82
CA SER A 18 7.58 10.64 5.02
C SER A 18 8.51 9.64 4.34
N LYS A 19 8.34 8.34 4.62
CA LYS A 19 9.21 7.29 4.07
C LYS A 19 8.61 6.78 2.78
N GLU A 20 9.44 6.73 1.75
CA GLU A 20 9.11 6.14 0.47
C GLU A 20 10.23 5.20 0.03
N TRP A 21 9.88 4.01 -0.45
CA TRP A 21 10.85 3.06 -0.98
C TRP A 21 10.22 2.13 -2.00
N GLU A 22 11.06 1.58 -2.88
CA GLU A 22 10.63 0.58 -3.86
C GLU A 22 10.75 -0.81 -3.26
N VAL A 23 9.82 -1.67 -3.67
CA VAL A 23 9.73 -3.05 -3.20
C VAL A 23 9.39 -3.93 -4.40
N LYS A 24 10.09 -5.04 -4.55
CA LYS A 24 9.97 -5.95 -5.69
C LYS A 24 9.62 -7.36 -5.25
N THR A 25 9.30 -8.20 -6.23
CA THR A 25 9.01 -9.62 -6.07
C THR A 25 9.91 -10.31 -5.03
N GLY A 26 9.29 -10.98 -4.05
CA GLY A 26 9.96 -11.70 -2.98
C GLY A 26 10.27 -10.85 -1.73
N GLU A 27 10.21 -9.53 -1.83
CA GLU A 27 10.36 -8.64 -0.68
C GLU A 27 9.05 -8.51 0.08
N SER A 28 9.17 -8.32 1.40
CA SER A 28 8.06 -8.26 2.35
C SER A 28 8.34 -7.22 3.42
N GLY A 29 7.32 -6.90 4.22
CA GLY A 29 7.47 -6.01 5.34
C GLY A 29 6.25 -5.95 6.22
N THR A 30 6.26 -4.96 7.11
CA THR A 30 5.24 -4.75 8.12
C THR A 30 4.89 -3.27 8.18
N PHE A 31 3.62 -2.95 8.24
CA PHE A 31 3.09 -1.64 8.56
C PHE A 31 2.69 -1.61 10.04
N PRO A 32 3.21 -0.67 10.83
CA PRO A 32 2.80 -0.54 12.22
C PRO A 32 1.32 -0.20 12.33
N ALA A 33 0.69 -0.65 13.41
CA ALA A 33 -0.71 -0.35 13.70
C ALA A 33 -1.06 1.14 13.54
N ASN A 34 -2.23 1.41 12.97
CA ASN A 34 -2.77 2.76 12.76
C ASN A 34 -1.86 3.69 11.93
N THR A 35 -1.03 3.12 11.04
CA THR A 35 -0.15 3.92 10.18
C THR A 35 -0.68 3.93 8.75
N PRO A 36 -1.16 5.08 8.24
CA PRO A 36 -1.59 5.21 6.86
C PRO A 36 -0.44 4.90 5.89
N HIS A 37 -0.75 4.11 4.86
CA HIS A 37 0.20 3.72 3.83
C HIS A 37 -0.50 3.56 2.48
N ALA A 38 0.29 3.60 1.41
CA ALA A 38 -0.20 3.38 0.05
C ALA A 38 0.84 2.62 -0.79
N PHE A 39 0.33 1.87 -1.76
CA PHE A 39 1.11 1.26 -2.83
C PHE A 39 0.89 2.03 -4.12
N ILE A 40 1.99 2.34 -4.82
CA ILE A 40 1.97 2.90 -6.17
C ILE A 40 2.60 1.86 -7.09
N GLY A 41 1.84 1.39 -8.08
CA GLY A 41 2.34 0.47 -9.09
C GLY A 41 3.43 1.13 -9.95
N ILE A 42 4.60 0.49 -10.03
CA ILE A 42 5.63 0.83 -11.04
C ILE A 42 5.47 -0.11 -12.25
N GLU A 43 5.12 -1.36 -11.99
CA GLU A 43 4.72 -2.36 -12.98
C GLU A 43 3.49 -3.13 -12.50
N ASP A 44 2.91 -3.96 -13.38
CA ASP A 44 1.82 -4.86 -13.01
C ASP A 44 2.25 -5.77 -11.86
N SER A 45 1.54 -5.67 -10.74
CA SER A 45 1.97 -6.24 -9.47
C SER A 45 0.86 -7.01 -8.78
N ILE A 46 1.26 -8.08 -8.10
CA ILE A 46 0.40 -8.83 -7.18
C ILE A 46 0.98 -8.67 -5.78
N ILE A 47 0.16 -8.14 -4.87
CA ILE A 47 0.52 -7.89 -3.48
C ILE A 47 -0.43 -8.72 -2.61
N SER A 48 0.13 -9.43 -1.63
CA SER A 48 -0.67 -10.03 -0.56
C SER A 48 -0.47 -9.23 0.72
N GLU A 49 -1.56 -8.82 1.34
CA GLU A 49 -1.61 -8.05 2.57
C GLU A 49 -2.50 -8.77 3.59
N TRP A 50 -2.04 -8.88 4.84
CA TRP A 50 -2.79 -9.50 5.93
C TRP A 50 -2.52 -8.82 7.28
N GLY A 51 -3.34 -9.10 8.29
CA GLY A 51 -3.23 -8.50 9.62
C GLY A 51 -4.38 -7.56 9.98
N MET A 52 -5.24 -7.24 9.00
CA MET A 52 -6.49 -6.52 9.18
C MET A 52 -7.68 -7.35 8.67
N THR A 53 -8.78 -7.35 9.42
CA THR A 53 -10.04 -7.98 9.01
C THR A 53 -10.80 -7.10 8.02
N PHE A 54 -11.74 -7.69 7.28
CA PHE A 54 -12.57 -6.94 6.34
C PHE A 54 -13.36 -5.81 7.02
N GLN A 55 -13.92 -6.07 8.20
CA GLN A 55 -14.68 -5.08 8.97
C GLN A 55 -13.80 -3.91 9.44
N GLU A 56 -12.57 -4.20 9.89
CA GLU A 56 -11.60 -3.16 10.26
C GLU A 56 -11.24 -2.29 9.03
N LYS A 57 -11.07 -2.91 7.84
CA LYS A 57 -10.73 -2.20 6.58
C LYS A 57 -11.84 -1.30 6.06
N ASP A 58 -13.10 -1.64 6.30
CA ASP A 58 -14.27 -0.86 5.88
C ASP A 58 -14.48 0.38 6.77
N LEU A 59 -14.15 0.25 8.06
CA LEU A 59 -14.20 1.35 9.02
C LEU A 59 -12.96 2.25 8.97
N ASP A 60 -11.91 1.81 8.28
CA ASP A 60 -10.66 2.54 8.12
C ASP A 60 -10.87 3.84 7.34
N ARG A 61 -10.61 4.97 8.01
CA ARG A 61 -10.72 6.29 7.40
C ARG A 61 -9.56 6.49 6.43
N LYS A 62 -9.89 6.62 5.14
CA LYS A 62 -8.90 6.93 4.11
C LYS A 62 -8.29 8.30 4.39
N GLU A 63 -6.98 8.32 4.60
CA GLU A 63 -6.20 9.54 4.75
C GLU A 63 -6.24 10.32 3.43
N GLU A 64 -6.62 11.60 3.51
CA GLU A 64 -7.01 12.39 2.34
C GLU A 64 -5.83 12.63 1.39
N PHE A 65 -4.63 12.83 1.93
CA PHE A 65 -3.43 13.05 1.13
C PHE A 65 -3.04 11.80 0.34
N LEU A 66 -2.97 10.63 0.98
CA LEU A 66 -2.69 9.37 0.31
C LEU A 66 -3.79 9.01 -0.70
N ARG A 67 -5.06 9.26 -0.36
CA ARG A 67 -6.17 9.04 -1.29
C ARG A 67 -6.01 9.88 -2.56
N ARG A 68 -5.65 11.16 -2.40
CA ARG A 68 -5.37 12.05 -3.52
C ARG A 68 -4.22 11.54 -4.39
N ILE A 69 -3.12 11.06 -3.80
CA ILE A 69 -1.99 10.49 -4.54
C ILE A 69 -2.43 9.28 -5.39
N VAL A 70 -3.21 8.37 -4.80
CA VAL A 70 -3.74 7.19 -5.51
C VAL A 70 -4.63 7.62 -6.67
N ASP A 71 -5.56 8.56 -6.44
CA ASP A 71 -6.48 9.04 -7.47
C ASP A 71 -5.75 9.79 -8.61
N GLU A 72 -4.74 10.59 -8.30
CA GLU A 72 -3.90 11.27 -9.31
C GLU A 72 -3.07 10.28 -10.13
N THR A 73 -2.55 9.23 -9.49
CA THR A 73 -1.81 8.15 -10.17
C THR A 73 -2.71 7.40 -11.15
N ASN A 74 -3.91 7.02 -10.71
CA ASN A 74 -4.86 6.27 -11.53
C ASN A 74 -5.33 7.06 -12.76
N LYS A 75 -5.46 8.39 -12.65
CA LYS A 75 -5.83 9.25 -13.80
C LYS A 75 -4.76 9.35 -14.88
N LYS A 76 -3.48 9.14 -14.54
CA LYS A 76 -2.36 9.23 -15.49
C LYS A 76 -2.17 7.95 -16.32
N ASN A 77 -2.74 6.84 -15.85
CA ASN A 77 -2.62 5.52 -16.47
C ASN A 77 -3.87 5.10 -17.28
N ILE A 78 -4.75 6.06 -17.60
CA ILE A 78 -5.91 5.91 -18.51
C ILE A 78 -5.64 6.70 -19.79
#